data_AF-A0A8E0V621-F1
#
_entry.id   AF-A0A8E0V621-F1
#
_cell.length_a   1.000
_cell.length_b   1.000
_cell.length_c   1.000
_cell.angle_alpha   90.00
_cell.angle_beta   90.00
_cell.angle_gamma   90.00
#
_symmetry.space_group_name_H-M   'P 1'
#
loop_
_entity.id
_entity.type
_entity.pdbx_description
1 polymer ?
#
loop_
_entity_poly.entity_id
_entity_poly.type
_entity_poly.pdbx_seq_one_letter_code
_entity_poly.pdbx_strand_id
1 'polypeptide(L)' 'NDCMNGDVDMVITKSISRFARNTLDTLKYVRMLKDKGVAVFFEEENINTLTMDGELLLVIL' A
#
# COMPACT_ATOMS: atom_id res chain seq x y z
N ASN A 1 6.25 6.81 11.35
CA ASN A 1 6.18 8.28 11.18
C ASN A 1 6.91 8.74 9.93
N ASP A 2 7.97 8.03 9.54
CA ASP A 2 8.85 8.35 8.40
C ASP A 2 8.08 8.53 7.07
N CYS A 3 7.14 7.63 6.76
CA CYS A 3 6.26 7.79 5.58
C CYS A 3 5.34 9.02 5.66
N MET A 4 4.98 9.48 6.86
CA MET A 4 4.15 10.68 7.06
C MET A 4 4.98 11.97 7.04
N ASN A 5 6.26 11.87 7.35
CA ASN A 5 7.22 12.97 7.33
C ASN A 5 7.75 13.26 5.92
N GLY A 6 7.50 12.37 4.96
CA GLY A 6 8.03 12.47 3.59
C GLY A 6 9.45 11.92 3.46
N ASP A 7 9.93 11.16 4.45
CA ASP A 7 11.27 10.55 4.42
C ASP A 7 11.31 9.27 3.57
N VAL A 8 10.13 8.76 3.18
CA VAL A 8 9.96 7.49 2.45
C VAL A 8 8.96 7.68 1.32
N ASP A 9 9.42 7.45 0.09
CA ASP A 9 8.58 7.54 -1.12
C ASP A 9 7.93 6.19 -1.49
N MET A 10 8.50 5.08 -1.02
CA MET A 10 8.03 3.74 -1.34
C MET A 10 8.29 2.73 -0.21
N VAL A 11 7.27 1.92 0.09
CA VAL A 11 7.32 0.78 1.00
C VAL A 11 7.26 -0.50 0.17
N ILE A 12 8.21 -1.40 0.37
CA ILE A 12 8.23 -2.72 -0.28
C ILE A 12 7.90 -3.76 0.77
N THR A 13 6.95 -4.63 0.46
CA THR A 13 6.56 -5.74 1.33
C THR A 13 6.41 -7.01 0.50
N LYS A 14 6.72 -8.15 1.11
CA LYS A 14 6.69 -9.43 0.43
C LYS A 14 5.27 -9.84 0.01
N SER A 15 4.26 -9.53 0.83
CA SER A 15 2.85 -9.86 0.56
C SER A 15 1.88 -8.92 1.28
N ILE A 16 0.60 -8.92 0.87
CA ILE A 16 -0.47 -8.18 1.56
C ILE A 16 -0.65 -8.68 2.99
N SER A 17 -0.53 -10.00 3.20
CA SER A 17 -0.67 -10.63 4.52
C SER A 17 0.41 -10.21 5.53
N ARG A 18 1.58 -9.77 5.05
CA ARG A 18 2.65 -9.22 5.90
C ARG A 18 2.48 -7.73 6.16
N PHE A 19 1.69 -7.04 5.33
CA PHE A 19 1.44 -5.61 5.47
C PHE A 19 0.40 -5.30 6.55
N ALA A 20 -0.71 -6.04 6.59
CA ALA A 20 -1.75 -5.86 7.60
C ALA A 20 -2.47 -7.18 7.95
N ARG A 21 -3.07 -7.22 9.13
CA ARG A 21 -3.71 -8.42 9.70
C ARG A 21 -5.15 -8.63 9.24
N ASN A 22 -5.76 -7.62 8.64
CA ASN A 22 -7.13 -7.66 8.15
C ASN A 22 -7.29 -6.66 6.99
N THR A 23 -8.36 -6.85 6.22
CA THR A 23 -8.63 -6.07 5.01
C THR A 23 -8.90 -4.59 5.31
N LEU A 24 -9.55 -4.28 6.42
CA LEU A 24 -9.91 -2.91 6.78
C LEU A 24 -8.66 -2.07 7.08
N ASP A 25 -7.68 -2.66 7.77
CA ASP A 25 -6.38 -2.06 8.00
C ASP A 25 -5.59 -1.91 6.70
N THR A 26 -5.58 -2.92 5.82
CA THR A 26 -4.92 -2.82 4.50
C THR A 26 -5.44 -1.61 3.72
N LEU A 27 -6.76 -1.49 3.57
CA LEU A 27 -7.41 -0.38 2.87
C LEU A 27 -7.06 0.96 3.50
N LYS A 28 -7.12 1.05 4.84
CA LYS A 28 -6.84 2.27 5.59
C LYS A 28 -5.41 2.75 5.37
N TYR A 29 -4.42 1.87 5.55
CA TYR A 29 -3.00 2.24 5.44
C TYR A 29 -2.60 2.50 3.99
N VAL A 30 -3.07 1.70 3.02
CA VAL A 30 -2.77 1.94 1.60
C VAL A 30 -3.35 3.28 1.13
N ARG A 31 -4.60 3.60 1.47
CA ARG A 31 -5.20 4.90 1.11
C ARG A 31 -4.46 6.06 1.75
N MET A 32 -4.16 5.95 3.05
CA MET A 32 -3.42 6.98 3.78
C MET A 32 -2.02 7.22 3.19
N LEU A 33 -1.31 6.16 2.81
CA LEU A 33 0.00 6.26 2.16
C LEU A 33 -0.10 6.84 0.75
N LYS A 34 -1.11 6.41 -0.04
CA LYS A 34 -1.40 6.94 -1.37
C LYS A 34 -1.69 8.45 -1.34
N ASP A 35 -2.48 8.93 -0.37
CA ASP A 35 -2.78 10.36 -0.19
C ASP A 35 -1.54 11.19 0.15
N LYS A 36 -0.49 10.54 0.66
CA LYS A 36 0.83 11.14 0.94
C LYS A 36 1.83 10.97 -0.20
N GLY A 37 1.44 10.33 -1.31
CA GLY A 37 2.34 10.04 -2.42
C GLY A 37 3.30 8.89 -2.16
N VAL A 38 3.10 8.11 -1.09
CA VAL A 38 3.93 6.96 -0.74
C VAL A 38 3.38 5.71 -1.39
N ALA A 39 4.18 5.08 -2.26
CA ALA A 39 3.82 3.84 -2.91
C ALA A 39 3.97 2.64 -1.96
N VAL A 40 3.11 1.63 -2.12
CA VAL A 40 3.33 0.31 -1.52
C VAL A 40 3.44 -0.70 -2.66
N PHE A 41 4.55 -1.45 -2.68
CA PHE A 41 4.77 -2.52 -3.63
C PHE A 41 4.68 -3.87 -2.92
N PHE A 42 3.77 -4.71 -3.40
CA PHE A 42 3.56 -6.07 -2.94
C PHE A 42 4.24 -7.05 -3.90
N GLU A 43 5.32 -7.70 -3.45
CA GLU A 43 6.16 -8.52 -4.34
C GLU A 43 5.47 -9.80 -4.84
N GLU A 44 4.75 -10.53 -3.99
CA GLU A 44 4.09 -11.79 -4.36
C GLU A 44 2.89 -11.54 -5.29
N GLU A 45 2.13 -10.49 -5.01
CA GLU A 45 0.99 -10.07 -5.83
C GLU A 45 1.44 -9.28 -7.07
N ASN A 46 2.69 -8.82 -7.11
CA ASN A 46 3.25 -7.94 -8.12
C ASN A 46 2.39 -6.68 -8.37
N ILE A 47 1.92 -6.06 -7.27
CA ILE A 47 1.04 -4.89 -7.31
C ILE A 47 1.76 -3.66 -6.77
N ASN A 48 1.68 -2.56 -7.52
CA ASN A 48 2.07 -1.23 -7.04
C ASN A 48 0.81 -0.39 -6.79
N THR A 49 0.63 0.10 -5.55
CA THR A 49 -0.58 0.83 -5.15
C THR A 49 -0.79 2.20 -5.82
N LEU A 50 0.23 2.75 -6.48
CA LEU A 50 0.11 3.98 -7.29
C LEU A 50 -0.30 3.73 -8.74
N THR A 51 -0.36 2.47 -9.17
CA THR A 51 -0.76 2.08 -10.53
C THR A 51 -2.25 1.72 -10.60
N MET A 52 -2.77 1.53 -11.82
CA MET A 52 -4.16 1.08 -12.03
C MET A 52 -4.47 -0.25 -11.32
N ASP A 53 -3.51 -1.17 -11.25
CA ASP A 53 -3.66 -2.45 -10.54
C ASP A 53 -3.87 -2.24 -9.04
N GLY A 54 -3.24 -1.20 -8.48
CA GLY A 54 -3.43 -0.76 -7.10
C GLY A 54 -4.83 -0.20 -6.84
N GLU A 55 -5.41 0.51 -7.81
CA GLU A 55 -6.79 1.01 -7.70
C GLU A 55 -7.79 -0.13 -7.75
N LEU A 56 -7.57 -1.11 -8.63
CA LEU A 56 -8.38 -2.31 -8.71
C LEU A 56 -8.33 -3.11 -7.39
N LEU A 57 -7.14 -3.26 -6.80
CA LEU A 57 -6.97 -3.90 -5.49
C LEU A 57 -7.83 -3.19 -4.41
N LEU A 58 -7.84 -1.87 -4.39
CA LEU A 58 -8.61 -1.07 -3.41
C LEU A 58 -10.14 -1.14 -3.59
N VAL A 59 -10.62 -1.56 -4.77
CA VAL A 59 -12.04 -1.74 -5.08
C VAL A 59 -12.52 -3.14 -4.71
N ILE A 60 -11.66 -4.15 -4.84
CA ILE A 60 -12.00 -5.56 -4.58
C ILE A 60 -11.92 -5.89 -3.08
N LEU A 61 -10.98 -5.28 -2.36
CA LEU A 61 -10.78 -5.44 -0.92
C LEU A 61 -11.86 -4.74 -0.08
#